data_AF-A0A496XN04-F1
#
_entry.id   AF-A0A496XN04-F1
#
_cell.length_a   1.000
_cell.length_b   1.000
_cell.length_c   1.000
_cell.angle_alpha   90.00
_cell.angle_beta   90.00
_cell.angle_gamma   90.00
#
_symmetry.space_group_name_H-M   'P 1'
#
loop_
_entity.id
_entity.type
_entity.pdbx_description
1 polymer ?
#
loop_
_entity_poly.entity_id
_entity_poly.type
_entity_poly.pdbx_seq_one_letter_code
_entity_poly.pdbx_strand_id
1 'polypeptide(L)' 'MYFDSFDALLTMGGHGGFVWSAYLITILVMAAILIAPGRRRKKFLRQLAGELKRSRGDPNITEEEV' A
#
# COMPACT_ATOMS: atom_id res chain seq x y z
N MET A 1 -40.89 15.46 -2.81
CA MET A 1 -39.46 15.47 -2.47
C MET A 1 -38.77 14.48 -3.41
N TYR A 2 -37.88 14.91 -4.28
CA TYR A 2 -37.40 14.13 -5.45
C TYR A 2 -36.15 13.27 -5.16
N PHE A 3 -35.73 13.21 -3.89
CA PHE A 3 -34.51 12.53 -3.44
C PHE A 3 -34.81 11.54 -2.31
N ASP A 4 -35.89 10.76 -2.44
CA ASP A 4 -36.37 9.98 -1.28
C ASP A 4 -35.48 8.81 -0.89
N SER A 5 -34.51 8.37 -1.71
CA SER A 5 -33.60 7.33 -1.23
C SER A 5 -32.31 7.26 -2.03
N PHE A 6 -31.17 7.50 -1.39
CA PHE A 6 -29.88 6.95 -1.84
C PHE A 6 -29.99 5.45 -2.13
N ASP A 7 -30.90 4.77 -1.42
CA ASP A 7 -31.31 3.39 -1.66
C ASP A 7 -31.86 3.14 -3.07
N ALA A 8 -32.64 4.03 -3.68
CA ALA A 8 -33.18 3.84 -5.04
C ALA A 8 -32.09 3.93 -6.12
N LEU A 9 -30.99 4.63 -5.84
CA LEU A 9 -29.78 4.67 -6.68
C LEU A 9 -28.90 3.43 -6.46
N LEU A 10 -28.81 2.97 -5.21
CA LEU A 10 -28.16 1.71 -4.80
C LEU A 10 -28.92 0.45 -5.23
N THR A 11 -30.21 0.57 -5.52
CA THR A 11 -31.12 -0.55 -5.73
C THR A 11 -31.96 -0.35 -7.00
N MET A 12 -31.47 0.43 -7.98
CA MET A 12 -32.08 0.61 -9.32
C MET A 12 -32.56 -0.75 -9.85
N GLY A 13 -33.85 -1.07 -9.69
CA GLY A 13 -34.45 -2.33 -10.09
C GLY A 13 -33.78 -3.62 -9.53
N GLY A 14 -33.16 -3.59 -8.35
CA GLY A 14 -32.60 -4.80 -7.69
C GLY A 14 -31.17 -5.20 -8.09
N HIS A 15 -30.44 -4.37 -8.86
CA HIS A 15 -29.12 -4.74 -9.40
C HIS A 15 -27.93 -3.99 -8.78
N GLY A 16 -28.15 -2.95 -7.96
CA GLY A 16 -27.03 -2.13 -7.54
C GLY A 16 -26.08 -2.81 -6.54
N GLY A 17 -26.47 -3.93 -5.91
CA GLY A 17 -25.53 -4.80 -5.20
C GLY A 17 -24.36 -5.28 -6.08
N PHE A 18 -24.60 -5.54 -7.37
CA PHE A 18 -23.54 -5.92 -8.33
C PHE A 18 -22.64 -4.73 -8.67
N VAL A 19 -23.22 -3.55 -8.86
CA VAL A 19 -22.49 -2.33 -9.21
C VAL A 19 -21.53 -1.96 -8.09
N TRP A 20 -22.01 -1.91 -6.86
CA TRP A 20 -21.18 -1.62 -5.69
C TRP A 20 -20.11 -2.67 -5.45
N SER A 21 -20.41 -3.95 -5.67
CA SER A 21 -19.41 -5.01 -5.60
C SER A 21 -18.30 -4.82 -6.63
N ALA A 22 -18.64 -4.45 -7.87
CA ALA A 22 -17.65 -4.15 -8.90
C ALA A 22 -16.77 -2.96 -8.50
N TYR A 23 -17.36 -1.84 -8.05
CA TYR A 23 -16.61 -0.69 -7.54
C TYR A 23 -15.71 -1.04 -6.36
N LEU A 24 -16.21 -1.83 -5.41
CA LEU A 24 -15.45 -2.29 -4.24
C LEU A 24 -14.22 -3.10 -4.67
N ILE A 25 -14.40 -4.05 -5.58
CA ILE A 25 -13.30 -4.88 -6.13
C ILE A 25 -12.29 -3.98 -6.85
N THR A 26 -12.74 -3.04 -7.67
CA THR A 26 -11.85 -2.12 -8.38
C THR A 26 -11.03 -1.27 -7.41
N ILE A 27 -11.66 -0.68 -6.38
CA ILE A 27 -10.96 0.11 -5.36
C ILE A 27 -9.94 -0.75 -4.60
N LEU A 28 -10.32 -1.98 -4.24
CA LEU A 28 -9.45 -2.91 -3.53
C LEU A 28 -8.23 -3.28 -4.38
N VAL A 29 -8.42 -3.61 -5.66
CA VAL A 29 -7.33 -3.89 -6.60
C VAL A 29 -6.43 -2.67 -6.78
N MET A 30 -7.00 -1.49 -6.95
CA MET A 30 -6.24 -0.24 -7.08
C MET A 30 -5.40 0.04 -5.83
N ALA A 31 -6.00 -0.10 -4.64
CA ALA A 31 -5.30 0.03 -3.38
C ALA A 31 -4.19 -1.02 -3.22
N ALA A 32 -4.43 -2.27 -3.62
CA ALA A 32 -3.43 -3.34 -3.57
C ALA A 32 -2.22 -3.01 -4.46
N ILE A 33 -2.46 -2.48 -5.67
CA ILE A 33 -1.40 -2.03 -6.59
C ILE A 33 -0.61 -0.86 -6.01
N LEU A 34 -1.26 0.07 -5.29
CA LEU A 34 -0.59 1.20 -4.62
C LEU A 34 0.21 0.76 -3.39
N ILE A 35 -0.30 -0.19 -2.60
CA ILE A 35 0.31 -0.66 -1.35
C ILE A 35 1.48 -1.63 -1.62
N ALA A 36 1.38 -2.46 -2.68
CA ALA A 36 2.42 -3.41 -3.06
C ALA A 36 3.83 -2.81 -3.23
N PRO A 37 4.05 -1.71 -3.96
CA PRO A 37 5.35 -1.08 -4.10
C PRO A 37 5.82 -0.45 -2.77
N GLY A 38 4.90 0.10 -1.98
CA GLY A 38 5.22 0.63 -0.64
C GLY A 38 5.76 -0.43 0.32
N ARG A 39 5.13 -1.62 0.32
CA ARG A 39 5.60 -2.77 1.12
C ARG A 39 6.96 -3.29 0.66
N ARG A 40 7.22 -3.34 -0.65
CA ARG A 40 8.53 -3.74 -1.19
C ARG A 40 9.62 -2.75 -0.78
N ARG A 41 9.37 -1.45 -0.90
CA ARG A 41 10.33 -0.40 -0.49
C ARG A 41 10.72 -0.48 0.98
N LYS A 42 9.75 -0.68 1.88
CA LYS A 42 10.03 -0.87 3.32
C LYS A 42 10.92 -2.08 3.61
N LYS A 43 10.75 -3.17 2.86
CA LYS A 43 11.56 -4.39 3.03
C LYS A 43 13.02 -4.14 2.61
N PHE A 44 13.24 -3.47 1.49
CA PHE A 44 14.59 -3.10 1.02
C PHE A 44 15.29 -2.12 1.98
N LEU A 45 14.60 -1.08 2.46
CA LEU A 45 15.18 -0.12 3.42
C LEU A 45 15.58 -0.80 4.73
N ARG A 46 14.80 -1.78 5.21
CA ARG A 46 15.13 -2.53 6.42
C ARG A 46 16.35 -3.44 6.25
N GLN A 47 16.59 -3.96 5.05
CA GLN A 47 17.81 -4.72 4.74
C GLN A 47 19.04 -3.80 4.69
N LEU A 48 18.94 -2.66 3.99
CA LEU A 48 20.01 -1.67 3.91
C LEU A 48 20.39 -1.09 5.28
N ALA A 49 19.40 -0.84 6.16
CA ALA A 49 19.66 -0.37 7.52
C ALA A 49 20.44 -1.39 8.38
N GLY A 50 20.28 -2.70 8.10
CA GLY A 50 21.04 -3.76 8.77
C GLY A 50 22.51 -3.82 8.33
N GLU A 51 22.75 -3.60 7.03
CA GLU A 51 24.10 -3.56 6.42
C GLU A 51 24.89 -2.33 6.91
N LEU A 52 24.27 -1.14 6.86
CA LEU A 52 24.87 0.12 7.34
C LEU A 52 25.30 0.05 8.80
N LYS A 53 24.52 -0.64 9.64
CA LYS A 53 24.86 -0.82 11.06
C LYS A 53 26.10 -1.72 11.26
N ARG A 54 26.38 -2.64 10.33
CA ARG A 54 27.57 -3.49 10.34
C ARG A 54 28.80 -2.76 9.81
N SER A 55 28.69 -2.07 8.66
CA SER A 55 29.83 -1.32 8.09
C SER A 55 30.28 -0.15 8.96
N ARG A 56 29.36 0.52 9.65
CA ARG A 56 29.70 1.64 10.53
C ARG A 56 30.29 1.21 11.89
N GLY A 57 30.26 -0.09 12.16
CA GLY A 57 30.82 -0.70 13.36
C GLY A 57 32.14 -1.41 13.11
N ASP A 58 32.74 -1.29 11.92
CA ASP A 58 34.10 -1.75 11.65
C ASP A 58 35.08 -0.64 12.10
N PRO A 59 35.73 -0.77 13.27
CA PRO A 59 36.64 0.25 13.81
C PRO A 59 38.01 0.20 13.12
N ASN A 60 38.21 -0.70 12.15
CA ASN A 60 39.53 -1.07 11.65
C ASN A 60 39.98 -0.28 10.41
N ILE A 61 39.15 0.63 9.89
CA ILE A 61 39.51 1.48 8.72
C ILE A 61 40.27 2.76 9.09
N THR A 62 40.55 3.00 10.38
CA THR A 62 41.30 4.18 10.85
C THR A 62 42.72 3.87 11.34
N GLU A 63 43.15 2.60 11.35
CA GLU A 63 44.49 2.22 11.80
C GLU A 63 45.51 1.96 10.68
N GLU A 64 45.10 1.94 9.40
CA GLU A 64 46.03 1.72 8.26
C GLU A 64 46.57 3.01 7.60
N GLU A 65 46.22 4.21 8.07
CA GLU A 65 46.63 5.47 7.43
C GLU A 65 47.13 6.56 8.42
N VAL A 66 48.15 6.29 9.24
CA VAL A 66 49.03 7.35 9.83
C VAL A 66 50.47 6.86 10.01
#